data_AF-A0A0A2MJ60-F1
#
_entry.id   AF-A0A0A2MJ60-F1
#
_cell.length_a   1.000
_cell.length_b   1.000
_cell.length_c   1.000
_cell.angle_alpha   90.00
_cell.angle_beta   90.00
_cell.angle_gamma   90.00
#
_symmetry.space_group_name_H-M   'P 1'
#
loop_
_entity.id
_entity.type
_entity.pdbx_description
1 polymer ?
#
loop_
_entity_poly.entity_id
_entity_poly.type
_entity_poly.pdbx_seq_one_letter_code
_entity_poly.pdbx_strand_id
1 'polypeptide(L)'
;MGIVLLPILFFALAITIRSGIAVYKAIKNKAITIKHCASALIITLAIYTALFSSYYFSSNAYAFSPYFLFTFFMVLAPYLMSLWLRKDPKDAEIYKGFIVSVVFSAVFIVVFYRYTFGIIQYLKLPVHH
;
A
#
# COMPACT_ATOMS: atom_id res chain seq x y z
N MET A 1 10.91 -16.32 9.31
CA MET A 1 10.20 -15.42 8.37
C MET A 1 10.90 -14.06 8.13
N GLY A 2 11.70 -13.52 9.06
CA GLY A 2 12.33 -12.19 8.90
C GLY A 2 13.25 -12.02 7.68
N ILE A 3 13.99 -13.07 7.30
CA ILE A 3 14.91 -13.04 6.15
C ILE A 3 14.17 -12.88 4.82
N VAL A 4 12.98 -13.48 4.66
CA VAL A 4 12.16 -13.35 3.44
C VAL A 4 11.42 -12.01 3.40
N LEU A 5 11.14 -11.44 4.56
CA LEU A 5 10.38 -10.19 4.68
C LEU A 5 11.21 -8.96 4.26
N LEU A 6 12.50 -8.99 4.58
CA LEU A 6 13.41 -7.86 4.39
C LEU A 6 13.58 -7.47 2.91
N PRO A 7 13.80 -8.39 1.95
CA PRO A 7 13.80 -8.09 0.53
C PRO A 7 12.51 -7.41 0.04
N ILE A 8 11.36 -7.82 0.57
CA ILE A 8 10.05 -7.29 0.18
C ILE A 8 9.87 -5.86 0.68
N LEU A 9 10.32 -5.57 1.90
CA LEU A 9 10.31 -4.21 2.45
C LEU A 9 11.23 -3.29 1.65
N PHE A 10 12.45 -3.75 1.30
CA PHE A 10 13.35 -2.98 0.43
C PHE A 10 12.75 -2.73 -0.96
N PHE A 11 12.11 -3.74 -1.53
CA PHE A 11 11.46 -3.59 -2.83
C PHE A 11 10.27 -2.63 -2.78
N ALA A 12 9.45 -2.71 -1.74
CA ALA A 12 8.36 -1.78 -1.50
C ALA A 12 8.88 -0.34 -1.30
N LEU A 13 9.97 -0.16 -0.55
CA LEU A 13 10.61 1.13 -0.37
C LEU A 13 11.08 1.72 -1.71
N ALA A 14 11.75 0.92 -2.55
CA ALA A 14 12.18 1.34 -3.88
C ALA A 14 10.99 1.73 -4.77
N ILE A 15 9.89 0.96 -4.73
CA ILE A 15 8.64 1.28 -5.44
C ILE A 15 8.05 2.60 -4.94
N THR A 16 7.98 2.81 -3.63
CA THR A 16 7.46 4.04 -3.04
C THR A 16 8.27 5.25 -3.47
N ILE A 17 9.60 5.18 -3.42
CA ILE A 17 10.48 6.28 -3.86
C ILE A 17 10.26 6.58 -5.34
N ARG A 18 10.26 5.54 -6.19
CA ARG A 18 10.02 5.68 -7.63
C ARG A 18 8.65 6.31 -7.93
N SER A 19 7.61 5.86 -7.21
CA SER A 19 6.25 6.37 -7.35
C SER A 19 6.15 7.82 -6.88
N GLY A 20 6.82 8.17 -5.78
CA GLY A 20 6.91 9.54 -5.28
C GLY A 20 7.55 10.49 -6.29
N ILE A 21 8.66 10.09 -6.92
CA ILE A 21 9.30 10.87 -7.99
C ILE A 21 8.36 11.04 -9.18
N ALA A 22 7.65 9.98 -9.59
CA ALA A 22 6.71 10.03 -10.71
C ALA A 22 5.53 10.97 -10.42
N VAL A 23 4.95 10.88 -9.22
CA VAL A 23 3.86 11.75 -8.77
C VAL A 23 4.32 13.20 -8.69
N TYR A 24 5.49 13.47 -8.11
CA TYR A 24 6.04 14.83 -8.04
C TYR A 24 6.20 15.46 -9.43
N LYS A 25 6.79 14.73 -10.39
CA LYS A 25 6.91 15.19 -11.78
C LYS A 25 5.55 15.43 -12.42
N ALA A 26 4.57 14.56 -12.18
CA ALA A 26 3.23 14.68 -12.74
C ALA A 26 2.42 15.84 -12.13
N ILE A 27 2.62 16.17 -10.84
CA ILE A 27 2.06 17.36 -10.20
C ILE A 27 2.66 18.62 -10.82
N LYS A 28 4.00 18.67 -10.99
CA LYS A 28 4.69 19.81 -11.62
C LYS A 28 4.17 20.07 -13.05
N ASN A 29 3.87 19.00 -13.78
CA ASN A 29 3.33 19.07 -15.14
C ASN A 29 1.80 19.24 -15.18
N LYS A 30 1.13 19.48 -14.05
CA LYS A 30 -0.35 19.59 -13.93
C LYS A 30 -1.13 18.38 -14.48
N ALA A 31 -0.48 17.22 -14.61
CA ALA A 31 -1.09 15.99 -15.11
C ALA A 31 -1.91 15.27 -14.03
N ILE A 32 -1.61 15.54 -12.75
CA ILE A 32 -2.36 15.08 -11.58
C ILE A 32 -3.15 16.27 -11.02
N THR A 33 -4.44 16.04 -10.79
CA THR A 33 -5.39 17.00 -10.21
C THR A 33 -5.85 16.53 -8.84
N ILE A 34 -6.54 17.40 -8.09
CA ILE A 34 -7.09 17.06 -6.77
C ILE A 34 -8.03 15.83 -6.80
N LYS A 35 -8.71 15.59 -7.92
CA LYS A 35 -9.58 14.41 -8.10
C LYS A 35 -8.80 13.10 -7.99
N HIS A 36 -7.58 13.07 -8.50
CA HIS A 36 -6.70 11.91 -8.41
C HIS A 36 -6.21 11.67 -6.99
N CYS A 37 -5.94 12.74 -6.23
CA CYS A 37 -5.62 12.62 -4.82
C CYS A 37 -6.83 12.10 -4.03
N ALA A 38 -8.03 12.62 -4.28
CA ALA A 38 -9.24 12.14 -3.63
C ALA A 38 -9.50 10.65 -3.92
N SER A 39 -9.40 10.22 -5.19
CA SER A 39 -9.57 8.81 -5.55
C SER A 39 -8.49 7.92 -4.95
N ALA A 40 -7.23 8.37 -4.97
CA ALA A 40 -6.12 7.65 -4.34
C ALA A 40 -6.30 7.47 -2.83
N LEU A 41 -6.81 8.49 -2.14
CA LEU A 41 -7.09 8.42 -0.71
C LEU A 41 -8.20 7.41 -0.42
N ILE A 42 -9.28 7.43 -1.23
CA ILE A 42 -10.38 6.45 -1.12
C ILE A 42 -9.87 5.04 -1.35
N ILE A 43 -9.07 4.81 -2.39
CA ILE A 43 -8.46 3.49 -2.69
C ILE A 43 -7.62 3.02 -1.50
N THR A 44 -6.75 3.90 -0.98
CA THR A 44 -5.86 3.58 0.15
C THR A 44 -6.66 3.22 1.40
N LEU A 45 -7.68 4.03 1.73
CA LEU A 45 -8.57 3.78 2.87
C LEU A 45 -9.36 2.49 2.71
N ALA A 46 -9.89 2.21 1.52
CA ALA A 46 -10.64 1.00 1.24
C ALA A 46 -9.78 -0.24 1.43
N ILE A 47 -8.55 -0.25 0.88
CA ILE A 47 -7.60 -1.36 1.05
C ILE A 47 -7.23 -1.51 2.53
N TYR A 48 -6.87 -0.42 3.21
CA TYR A 48 -6.48 -0.45 4.62
C TYR A 48 -7.62 -1.00 5.50
N THR A 49 -8.83 -0.52 5.30
CA THR A 49 -10.02 -0.93 6.07
C THR A 49 -10.40 -2.38 5.79
N ALA A 50 -10.27 -2.83 4.55
CA ALA A 50 -10.50 -4.24 4.17
C ALA A 50 -9.47 -5.15 4.85
N LEU A 51 -8.18 -4.81 4.80
CA LEU A 51 -7.12 -5.55 5.49
C LEU A 51 -7.34 -5.57 6.99
N PHE A 52 -7.60 -4.40 7.58
CA PHE A 52 -7.83 -4.27 9.02
C PHE A 52 -9.02 -5.12 9.46
N SER A 53 -10.16 -5.02 8.78
CA SER A 53 -11.36 -5.81 9.07
C SER A 53 -11.09 -7.30 8.91
N SER A 54 -10.42 -7.70 7.83
CA SER A 54 -10.04 -9.09 7.58
C SER A 54 -9.17 -9.62 8.73
N TYR A 55 -8.27 -8.82 9.27
CA TYR A 55 -7.46 -9.21 10.44
C TYR A 55 -8.27 -9.26 11.73
N TYR A 56 -9.13 -8.27 11.95
CA TYR A 56 -9.92 -8.16 13.18
C TYR A 56 -10.93 -9.30 13.34
N PHE A 57 -11.56 -9.74 12.25
CA PHE A 57 -12.56 -10.81 12.27
C PHE A 57 -11.99 -12.21 11.99
N SER A 58 -10.70 -12.32 11.62
CA SER A 58 -10.10 -13.64 11.38
C SER A 58 -9.78 -14.34 12.71
N SER A 59 -10.39 -15.49 12.93
CA SER A 59 -10.03 -16.43 13.99
C SER A 59 -8.81 -17.29 13.65
N ASN A 60 -8.35 -17.26 12.40
CA ASN A 60 -7.26 -18.08 11.89
C ASN A 60 -5.96 -17.27 11.72
N ALA A 61 -4.83 -17.94 11.97
CA ALA A 61 -3.52 -17.43 11.60
C ALA A 61 -3.37 -17.40 10.07
N TYR A 62 -3.10 -16.22 9.51
CA TYR A 62 -2.79 -16.08 8.10
C TYR A 62 -1.51 -16.85 7.74
N ALA A 63 -1.47 -17.45 6.56
CA ALA A 63 -0.28 -18.13 6.04
C ALA A 63 0.92 -17.17 5.85
N PHE A 64 0.63 -15.89 5.65
CA PHE A 64 1.62 -14.82 5.52
C PHE A 64 1.54 -13.85 6.69
N SER A 65 2.68 -13.25 7.04
CA SER A 65 2.73 -12.28 8.14
C SER A 65 1.93 -11.01 7.78
N PRO A 66 1.42 -10.28 8.79
CA PRO A 66 0.77 -8.98 8.57
C PRO A 66 1.65 -8.00 7.81
N TYR A 67 2.95 -7.97 8.12
CA TYR A 67 3.90 -7.13 7.39
C TYR A 67 3.92 -7.39 5.89
N PHE A 68 3.89 -8.67 5.48
CA PHE A 68 3.83 -9.04 4.08
C PHE A 68 2.52 -8.58 3.45
N LEU A 69 1.39 -8.89 4.09
CA LEU A 69 0.07 -8.60 3.53
C LEU A 69 -0.17 -7.10 3.38
N PHE A 70 0.12 -6.29 4.40
CA PHE A 70 0.01 -4.84 4.32
C PHE A 70 0.93 -4.26 3.24
N THR A 71 2.20 -4.69 3.19
CA THR A 71 3.14 -4.22 2.18
C THR A 71 2.69 -4.60 0.77
N PHE A 72 2.24 -5.84 0.59
CA PHE A 72 1.80 -6.35 -0.70
C PHE A 72 0.55 -5.60 -1.18
N PHE A 73 -0.50 -5.56 -0.38
CA PHE A 73 -1.79 -5.02 -0.79
C PHE A 73 -1.83 -3.49 -0.83
N MET A 74 -1.07 -2.80 0.01
CA MET A 74 -1.07 -1.33 0.02
C MET A 74 -0.03 -0.72 -0.93
N VAL A 75 1.09 -1.39 -1.19
CA VAL A 75 2.17 -0.83 -2.03
C VAL A 75 2.29 -1.59 -3.34
N LEU A 76 2.55 -2.90 -3.29
CA LEU A 76 2.89 -3.67 -4.48
C LEU A 76 1.69 -3.84 -5.44
N ALA A 77 0.52 -4.22 -4.94
CA ALA A 77 -0.66 -4.45 -5.75
C ALA A 77 -1.13 -3.15 -6.47
N PRO A 78 -1.29 -1.99 -5.80
CA PRO A 78 -1.61 -0.73 -6.49
C PRO A 78 -0.55 -0.32 -7.51
N TYR A 79 0.73 -0.56 -7.21
CA TYR A 79 1.81 -0.31 -8.16
C TYR A 79 1.68 -1.18 -9.41
N LEU A 80 1.48 -2.49 -9.25
CA LEU A 80 1.29 -3.42 -10.37
C LEU A 80 0.05 -3.06 -11.20
N MET A 81 -1.06 -2.68 -10.54
CA MET A 81 -2.24 -2.20 -11.25
C MET A 81 -1.96 -0.92 -12.04
N SER A 82 -1.18 0.01 -11.49
CA SER A 82 -0.78 1.22 -12.21
C SER A 82 0.05 0.89 -13.47
N LEU A 83 0.94 -0.12 -13.40
CA LEU A 83 1.75 -0.55 -14.54
C LEU A 83 0.90 -1.24 -15.62
N TRP A 84 -0.10 -2.03 -15.20
CA TRP A 84 -0.99 -2.72 -16.12
C TRP A 84 -1.90 -1.73 -16.86
N LEU A 85 -2.52 -0.79 -16.14
CA LEU A 85 -3.41 0.23 -16.69
C LEU A 85 -2.69 1.27 -17.55
N ARG A 86 -1.39 1.52 -17.31
CA ARG A 86 -0.61 2.46 -18.13
C ARG A 86 -0.52 2.05 -19.61
N LYS A 87 -0.83 0.80 -19.96
CA LYS A 87 -0.75 0.29 -21.34
C LYS A 87 -1.83 0.88 -22.26
N ASP A 88 -2.99 1.27 -21.73
CA ASP A 88 -4.09 1.84 -22.52
C ASP A 88 -4.26 3.34 -22.21
N PRO A 89 -4.23 4.24 -23.21
CA PRO A 89 -4.53 5.66 -23.03
C PRO A 89 -5.90 5.94 -22.40
N LYS A 90 -6.89 5.05 -22.57
CA LYS A 90 -8.24 5.20 -22.00
C LYS A 90 -8.23 5.12 -20.47
N ASP A 91 -7.27 4.40 -19.90
CA ASP A 91 -7.11 4.22 -18.46
C ASP A 91 -6.18 5.26 -17.82
N ALA A 92 -5.86 6.33 -18.56
CA ALA A 92 -4.93 7.38 -18.14
C ALA A 92 -5.27 7.99 -16.77
N GLU A 93 -6.55 8.18 -16.48
CA GLU A 93 -7.00 8.77 -15.21
C GLU A 93 -6.96 7.76 -14.06
N ILE A 94 -7.21 6.48 -14.37
CA ILE A 94 -7.26 5.40 -13.38
C ILE A 94 -5.85 5.06 -12.91
N TYR A 95 -4.87 4.92 -13.82
CA TYR A 95 -3.49 4.61 -13.41
C TYR A 95 -2.90 5.71 -12.52
N LYS A 96 -3.25 6.98 -12.77
CA LYS A 96 -2.82 8.13 -11.95
C LYS A 96 -3.35 8.01 -10.52
N GLY A 97 -4.58 7.56 -10.34
CA GLY A 97 -5.14 7.27 -9.02
C GLY A 97 -4.34 6.19 -8.28
N PHE A 98 -4.03 5.08 -8.95
CA PHE A 98 -3.25 3.98 -8.37
C PHE A 98 -1.80 4.36 -8.03
N ILE A 99 -1.11 5.13 -8.88
CA ILE A 99 0.27 5.54 -8.56
C ILE A 99 0.32 6.53 -7.39
N VAL A 100 -0.68 7.40 -7.26
CA VAL A 100 -0.81 8.30 -6.10
C VAL A 100 -1.18 7.51 -4.84
N SER A 101 -2.01 6.46 -4.97
CA SER A 101 -2.38 5.63 -3.81
C SER A 101 -1.17 4.88 -3.25
N VAL A 102 -0.17 4.50 -4.05
CA VAL A 102 1.10 3.94 -3.56
C VAL A 102 1.82 4.92 -2.61
N VAL A 103 1.81 6.21 -2.93
CA VAL A 103 2.44 7.25 -2.09
C VAL A 103 1.64 7.44 -0.81
N PHE A 104 0.31 7.50 -0.89
CA PHE A 104 -0.53 7.60 0.30
C PHE A 104 -0.45 6.37 1.19
N SER A 105 -0.39 5.17 0.61
CA SER A 105 -0.17 3.93 1.36
C SER A 105 1.12 3.98 2.17
N ALA A 106 2.21 4.48 1.59
CA ALA A 106 3.48 4.63 2.33
C ALA A 106 3.35 5.63 3.49
N VAL A 107 2.68 6.77 3.26
CA VAL A 107 2.39 7.73 4.33
C VAL A 107 1.51 7.10 5.41
N PHE A 108 0.48 6.34 5.04
CA PHE A 108 -0.40 5.64 5.98
C PHE A 108 0.38 4.63 6.83
N ILE A 109 1.24 3.82 6.22
CA ILE A 109 2.07 2.84 6.93
C ILE A 109 3.00 3.53 7.94
N VAL A 110 3.57 4.69 7.58
CA VAL A 110 4.47 5.45 8.47
C VAL A 110 3.70 6.16 9.58
N VAL A 111 2.59 6.84 9.27
CA VAL A 111 1.80 7.61 10.25
C VAL A 111 1.05 6.67 11.20
N PHE A 112 0.41 5.65 10.66
CA PHE A 112 -0.34 4.65 11.41
C PHE A 112 0.50 3.40 11.66
N TYR A 113 1.83 3.54 11.83
CA TYR A 113 2.73 2.39 12.05
C TYR A 113 2.29 1.55 13.26
N ARG A 114 1.74 2.19 14.31
CA ARG A 114 1.20 1.49 15.48
C ARG A 114 -0.02 0.65 15.18
N TYR A 115 -0.84 1.01 14.20
CA TYR A 115 -1.99 0.19 13.82
C TYR A 115 -1.57 -0.83 12.76
N THR A 116 -0.80 -0.40 11.77
CA THR A 116 -0.27 -1.26 10.70
C THR A 116 0.60 -2.40 11.25
N PHE A 117 1.46 -2.10 12.23
CA PHE A 117 2.36 -3.08 12.84
C PHE A 117 1.95 -3.49 14.26
N GLY A 118 1.18 -2.68 14.99
CA GLY A 118 0.66 -3.06 16.31
C GLY A 118 -0.57 -3.95 16.26
N ILE A 119 -1.19 -4.21 15.10
CA ILE A 119 -2.07 -5.39 14.90
C ILE A 119 -1.37 -6.68 15.40
N ILE A 120 -0.04 -6.75 15.30
CA ILE A 120 0.74 -7.89 15.78
C ILE A 120 0.78 -7.96 17.31
N GLN A 121 0.86 -6.80 18.00
CA GLN A 121 0.80 -6.74 19.46
C GLN A 121 -0.63 -6.93 19.98
N TYR A 122 -1.63 -6.41 19.26
CA TYR A 122 -3.04 -6.48 19.64
C TYR A 122 -3.61 -7.90 19.48
N LEU A 123 -3.11 -8.69 18.52
CA LEU A 123 -3.56 -10.06 18.27
C LEU A 123 -2.93 -11.14 19.17
N LYS A 124 -2.03 -10.80 20.11
CA LYS A 124 -1.40 -11.76 21.05
C LYS A 124 -1.13 -13.15 20.42
N LEU A 125 -0.51 -13.21 19.25
CA LEU A 125 0.05 -14.50 18.80
C LEU A 125 1.06 -14.90 19.88
N PRO A 126 0.96 -16.10 20.49
CA PRO A 126 1.82 -16.49 21.59
C PRO A 126 3.27 -16.38 21.12
N VAL A 127 4.00 -15.45 21.72
CA VAL A 127 5.44 -15.39 21.61
C VAL A 127 5.91 -16.60 22.41
N HIS A 128 6.13 -17.72 21.73
CA HIS A 128 6.87 -18.83 22.31
C HIS A 128 8.29 -18.32 22.56
N HIS A 129 8.51 -17.83 23.79
CA HIS A 129 9.81 -17.62 24.39
C HIS A 129 10.44 -18.97 24.75
#